data_AF-A0A183HT36-F1
#
_entry.id   AF-A0A183HT36-F1
#
_cell.length_a   1.000
_cell.length_b   1.000
_cell.length_c   1.000
_cell.angle_alpha   90.00
_cell.angle_beta   90.00
_cell.angle_gamma   90.00
#
_symmetry.space_group_name_H-M   'P 1'
#
loop_
_entity.id
_entity.type
_entity.pdbx_description
1 polymer ?
#
loop_
_entity_poly.entity_id
_entity_poly.type
_entity_poly.pdbx_seq_one_letter_code
_entity_poly.pdbx_strand_id
1 'polypeptide(L)' 'MMNNNGLVRMPTLEMTPRHRLAMEVIDFSNNHIEYLGDGQLRAVHANKIRLSNNHLREIGSHIFANCRFSLL' A
#
# COMPACT_ATOMS: atom_id res chain seq x y z
N MET A 1 -3.18 -8.31 6.36
CA MET A 1 -3.68 -7.03 6.91
C MET A 1 -2.59 -6.45 7.80
N MET A 2 -2.30 -5.14 7.70
CA MET A 2 -1.23 -4.46 8.45
C MET A 2 -1.75 -3.24 9.24
N ASN A 3 -3.05 -3.21 9.55
CA ASN A 3 -3.71 -2.15 10.30
C ASN A 3 -3.44 -2.26 11.82
N ASN A 4 -3.49 -1.13 12.55
CA ASN A 4 -3.31 -1.07 14.01
C ASN A 4 -1.95 -1.58 14.51
N ASN A 5 -0.87 -1.36 13.76
CA ASN A 5 0.45 -1.90 14.08
C ASN A 5 1.48 -0.83 14.47
N GLY A 6 1.06 0.43 14.63
CA GLY A 6 1.95 1.53 14.99
C GLY A 6 3.03 1.81 13.93
N LEU A 7 2.80 1.45 12.66
CA LEU A 7 3.77 1.69 11.59
C LEU A 7 4.00 3.19 11.41
N VAL A 8 5.23 3.65 11.61
CA VAL A 8 5.63 5.06 11.39
C VAL A 8 6.05 5.31 9.94
N ARG A 9 6.52 4.26 9.26
CA ARG A 9 6.90 4.27 7.86
C ARG A 9 6.14 3.18 7.13
N MET A 10 5.74 3.47 5.90
CA MET A 10 5.14 2.47 5.04
C MET A 10 6.20 1.43 4.62
N PRO A 11 5.91 0.13 4.77
CA PRO A 11 6.81 -0.92 4.29
C PRO A 11 6.78 -1.02 2.77
N THR A 12 7.87 -1.51 2.18
CA THR A 12 7.87 -1.89 0.76
C THR A 12 7.03 -3.15 0.57
N LEU A 13 5.98 -3.05 -0.23
CA LEU A 13 5.18 -4.17 -0.69
C LEU A 13 5.44 -4.40 -2.16
N GLU A 14 5.92 -5.61 -2.49
CA GLU A 14 6.18 -6.02 -3.86
C GLU A 14 5.53 -7.37 -4.15
N MET A 15 4.70 -7.44 -5.19
CA MET A 15 4.12 -8.69 -5.65
C MET A 15 4.94 -9.26 -6.82
N THR A 16 5.42 -10.48 -6.65
CA THR A 16 6.11 -11.23 -7.71
C THR A 16 5.12 -12.02 -8.58
N PRO A 17 5.53 -12.57 -9.75
CA PRO A 17 4.68 -13.41 -10.60
C PRO A 17 4.07 -14.66 -9.92
N ARG A 18 4.54 -15.01 -8.72
CA ARG A 18 3.93 -16.07 -7.89
C ARG A 18 2.57 -15.65 -7.31
N HIS A 19 2.31 -14.35 -7.18
CA HIS A 19 1.05 -13.81 -6.68
C HIS A 19 0.09 -13.56 -7.85
N ARG A 20 -0.57 -14.64 -8.29
CA ARG A 20 -1.42 -14.61 -9.50
C ARG A 20 -2.79 -13.96 -9.30
N LEU A 21 -3.24 -13.85 -8.05
CA LEU A 21 -4.56 -13.33 -7.71
C LEU A 21 -4.47 -11.89 -7.21
N ALA A 22 -5.48 -11.10 -7.57
CA ALA A 22 -5.68 -9.78 -6.98
C ALA A 22 -6.10 -9.93 -5.51
N MET A 23 -5.55 -9.08 -4.64
CA MET A 23 -6.04 -8.97 -3.26
C MET A 23 -7.30 -8.09 -3.23
N GLU A 24 -8.35 -8.51 -2.54
CA GLU A 24 -9.55 -7.67 -2.42
C GLU A 24 -9.23 -6.34 -1.70
N VAL A 25 -8.58 -6.43 -0.52
CA VAL A 25 -8.20 -5.25 0.27
C VAL A 25 -6.81 -5.44 0.87
N ILE A 26 -5.96 -4.42 0.74
CA ILE A 26 -4.73 -4.27 1.51
C ILE A 26 -4.94 -3.13 2.50
N ASP A 27 -4.95 -3.45 3.79
CA ASP A 27 -5.30 -2.51 4.85
C ASP A 27 -4.07 -2.09 5.67
N PHE A 28 -3.69 -0.81 5.56
CA PHE A 28 -2.68 -0.12 6.36
C PHE A 28 -3.31 0.97 7.26
N SER A 29 -4.63 0.93 7.45
CA SER A 29 -5.32 1.94 8.25
C SER A 29 -4.92 1.90 9.72
N ASN A 30 -5.16 3.01 10.42
CA ASN A 30 -4.93 3.12 11.86
C ASN A 30 -3.46 2.83 12.24
N ASN A 31 -2.54 3.49 11.55
CA ASN A 31 -1.11 3.46 11.85
C ASN A 31 -0.61 4.90 12.07
N HIS A 32 0.69 5.09 12.07
CA HIS A 32 1.34 6.39 12.26
C HIS A 32 2.17 6.77 11.02
N ILE A 33 1.77 6.30 9.84
CA ILE A 33 2.54 6.51 8.62
C ILE A 33 2.51 8.00 8.28
N GLU A 34 3.68 8.61 8.19
CA GLU A 34 3.83 10.03 7.83
C GLU A 34 4.23 10.23 6.37
N TYR A 35 5.01 9.29 5.82
CA TYR A 35 5.66 9.41 4.52
C TYR A 35 5.41 8.18 3.66
N LEU A 36 4.92 8.40 2.44
CA LEU A 36 4.81 7.40 1.39
C LEU A 36 5.86 7.70 0.31
N GLY A 37 6.91 6.88 0.25
CA GLY A 37 8.01 7.04 -0.68
C GLY A 37 7.79 6.37 -2.03
N ASP A 38 8.53 6.83 -3.04
CA ASP A 38 8.47 6.28 -4.39
C ASP A 38 8.81 4.78 -4.42
N GLY A 39 7.98 4.02 -5.13
CA GLY A 39 8.12 2.58 -5.25
C GLY A 39 7.95 1.81 -3.93
N GLN A 40 7.24 2.33 -2.93
CA GLN A 40 6.85 1.52 -1.77
C GLN A 40 5.78 0.48 -2.12
N LEU A 41 4.94 0.73 -3.11
CA LEU A 41 3.99 -0.25 -3.62
C LEU A 41 4.40 -0.61 -5.05
N ARG A 42 4.91 -1.83 -5.24
CA ARG A 42 5.45 -2.30 -6.52
C ARG A 42 4.67 -3.49 -7.03
N ALA A 43 4.21 -3.40 -8.28
CA ALA A 43 3.52 -4.48 -8.96
C ALA A 43 2.31 -5.04 -8.18
N VAL A 44 1.74 -4.26 -7.26
CA VAL A 44 0.62 -4.69 -6.41
C VAL A 44 -0.62 -4.84 -7.26
N HIS A 45 -1.30 -5.99 -7.15
CA HIS A 45 -2.58 -6.25 -7.78
C HIS A 45 -3.65 -6.36 -6.68
N ALA A 46 -4.51 -5.35 -6.58
CA ALA A 46 -5.54 -5.31 -5.54
C ALA A 46 -6.77 -4.51 -5.96
N ASN A 47 -7.92 -4.70 -5.32
CA ASN A 47 -9.11 -3.87 -5.60
C ASN A 47 -9.05 -2.56 -4.79
N LYS A 48 -8.49 -2.60 -3.58
CA LYS A 48 -8.42 -1.43 -2.68
C LYS A 48 -7.18 -1.44 -1.80
N ILE A 49 -6.58 -0.26 -1.61
CA ILE A 49 -5.62 0.00 -0.53
C ILE A 49 -6.24 1.01 0.44
N ARG A 50 -6.17 0.72 1.74
CA ARG A 50 -6.64 1.62 2.79
C ARG A 50 -5.47 2.20 3.56
N LEU A 51 -5.39 3.52 3.58
CA LEU A 51 -4.39 4.31 4.31
C LEU A 51 -5.05 5.27 5.33
N SER A 52 -6.35 5.14 5.57
CA SER A 52 -7.12 6.01 6.48
C SER A 52 -6.58 5.94 7.91
N ASN A 53 -6.74 7.03 8.67
CA ASN A 53 -6.25 7.13 10.06
C ASN A 53 -4.74 6.86 10.15
N ASN A 54 -3.99 7.59 9.33
CA ASN A 54 -2.54 7.75 9.41
C ASN A 54 -2.21 9.24 9.55
N HIS A 55 -0.93 9.58 9.59
CA HIS A 55 -0.44 10.96 9.74
C HIS A 55 0.21 11.47 8.45
N LEU A 56 -0.34 11.09 7.29
CA LEU A 56 0.27 11.35 5.98
C LEU A 56 0.52 12.84 5.76
N ARG A 57 1.79 13.21 5.56
CA ARG A 57 2.23 14.59 5.25
C ARG A 57 2.76 14.72 3.84
N GLU A 58 3.43 13.68 3.35
CA GLU A 58 4.09 13.70 2.05
C GLU A 58 3.90 12.37 1.32
N ILE A 59 3.69 12.48 0.01
CA ILE A 59 3.36 11.39 -0.90
C ILE A 59 4.24 11.57 -2.13
N GLY A 60 5.13 10.61 -2.37
CA GLY A 60 5.96 10.52 -3.55
C GLY A 60 5.16 10.39 -4.85
N SER A 61 5.77 10.82 -5.95
CA SER A 61 5.13 10.85 -7.27
C SER A 61 4.93 9.48 -7.91
N HIS A 62 5.69 8.47 -7.47
CA HIS A 62 5.74 7.12 -8.04
C HIS A 62 5.50 6.03 -6.99
N ILE A 63 4.68 6.27 -5.97
CA ILE A 63 4.40 5.29 -4.91
C ILE A 63 3.82 4.00 -5.47
N PHE A 64 2.91 4.10 -6.45
CA PHE A 64 2.16 2.98 -7.02
C PHE A 64 2.79 2.41 -8.30
N ALA A 65 4.13 2.33 -8.34
CA ALA A 65 4.86 1.86 -9.50
C ALA A 65 4.36 0.48 -9.98
N ASN A 66 3.88 0.42 -11.22
CA ASN A 66 3.36 -0.80 -11.85
C ASN A 66 2.19 -1.47 -11.10
N CYS A 67 1.50 -0.75 -10.20
CA CYS A 67 0.33 -1.30 -9.51
C CYS A 67 -0.88 -1.40 -10.46
N ARG A 68 -1.74 -2.38 -10.21
CA ARG A 68 -3.02 -2.58 -10.90
C ARG A 68 -4.14 -2.57 -9.88
N PHE A 69 -4.97 -1.54 -9.96
CA PHE A 69 -6.17 -1.41 -9.14
C PHE A 69 -7.41 -1.54 -10.03
N SER A 70 -8.20 -2.58 -9.80
CA SER A 70 -9.43 -2.84 -10.55
C SER A 70 -10.46 -3.45 -9.62
N LEU A 71 -11.72 -3.01 -9.71
CA LEU A 71 -12.81 -3.84 -9.20
C LEU A 71 -12.96 -5.03 -10.14
N LEU A 72 -12.78 -6.23 -9.61
CA LEU A 72 -13.32 -7.44 -10.25
C LEU A 72 -14.85 -7.40 -10.21
#